data_AF-A0A969KM87-F1
#
_entry.id   AF-A0A969KM87-F1
#
_cell.length_a   1.000
_cell.length_b   1.000
_cell.length_c   1.000
_cell.angle_alpha   90.00
_cell.angle_beta   90.00
_cell.angle_gamma   90.00
#
_symmetry.space_group_name_H-M   'P 1'
#
loop_
_entity.id
_entity.type
_entity.pdbx_description
1 polymer ?
#
loop_
_entity_poly.entity_id
_entity_poly.type
_entity_poly.pdbx_seq_one_letter_code
_entity_poly.pdbx_strand_id
1 'polypeptide(L)'
;MRIAILADIHGNLPALEAVVADLQTQAPDLVYLAGDQINRCPWNNEVMDLIDAWQWPAIYGNHEWIVAHLGTEKTQFAGRDRFPSLWWTRENLSPNHLATVCALPAERRLDLDDGPAIRLLHGVRGDPFVGMLPEAADAVLAAYLEPMEESVVISAHTHRPLARRVGRWQLFNPGSVGMPYNGDPRGQYMLLQSSAQGWQPIFRQVDYDRGRVAVAYRESGFQAACGPMAELYLRTVETGEPWASDFAYWMRFQTDELKHDPGRAVAAYVQQHGPGNWAFQLG
;
A
#
# COMPACT_ATOMS: atom_id res chain seq x y z
N MET A 1 15.99 -21.21 -0.85
CA MET A 1 15.48 -19.99 -1.55
C MET A 1 15.13 -18.87 -0.58
N ARG A 2 15.32 -17.63 -1.01
CA ARG A 2 14.89 -16.38 -0.38
C ARG A 2 14.16 -15.52 -1.39
N ILE A 3 12.95 -15.06 -1.07
CA ILE A 3 12.19 -14.13 -1.93
C ILE A 3 11.92 -12.83 -1.18
N ALA A 4 11.86 -11.71 -1.90
CA ALA A 4 11.41 -10.43 -1.35
C ALA A 4 9.99 -10.12 -1.80
N ILE A 5 9.21 -9.57 -0.87
CA ILE A 5 7.83 -9.15 -1.08
C ILE A 5 7.74 -7.67 -0.72
N LEU A 6 7.40 -6.85 -1.71
CA LEU A 6 7.18 -5.42 -1.58
C LEU A 6 5.69 -5.12 -1.75
N ALA A 7 5.19 -4.08 -1.10
CA ALA A 7 3.82 -3.61 -1.25
C ALA A 7 3.72 -2.13 -0.91
N ASP A 8 2.62 -1.49 -1.31
CA ASP A 8 2.22 -0.17 -0.83
C ASP A 8 3.37 0.85 -1.01
N ILE A 9 3.93 0.92 -2.21
CA ILE A 9 4.99 1.87 -2.59
C ILE A 9 4.41 3.28 -2.70
N HIS A 10 3.15 3.41 -3.13
CA HIS A 10 2.42 4.68 -3.17
C HIS A 10 3.22 5.81 -3.84
N GLY A 11 3.82 5.54 -5.00
CA GLY A 11 4.59 6.53 -5.77
C GLY A 11 5.80 7.11 -5.04
N ASN A 12 6.23 6.54 -3.92
CA ASN A 12 7.32 7.04 -3.09
C ASN A 12 8.67 6.54 -3.62
N LEU A 13 9.17 7.21 -4.67
CA LEU A 13 10.42 6.85 -5.32
C LEU A 13 11.63 6.82 -4.37
N PRO A 14 11.87 7.81 -3.49
CA PRO A 14 12.99 7.75 -2.55
C PRO A 14 12.99 6.51 -1.64
N ALA A 15 11.81 6.07 -1.20
CA ALA A 15 11.68 4.85 -0.41
C ALA A 15 11.96 3.59 -1.23
N LEU A 16 11.45 3.52 -2.47
CA LEU A 16 11.71 2.40 -3.37
C LEU A 16 13.20 2.29 -3.73
N GLU A 17 13.87 3.41 -4.04
CA GLU A 17 15.31 3.46 -4.32
C GLU A 17 16.13 2.91 -3.14
N ALA A 18 15.76 3.29 -1.91
CA ALA A 18 16.42 2.78 -0.71
C ALA A 18 16.19 1.28 -0.52
N VAL A 19 14.96 0.79 -0.75
CA VAL A 19 14.66 -0.65 -0.71
C VAL A 19 15.43 -1.40 -1.79
N VAL A 20 15.55 -0.88 -3.01
CA VAL A 20 16.38 -1.46 -4.08
C VAL A 20 17.83 -1.62 -3.64
N ALA A 21 18.40 -0.59 -2.98
CA ALA A 21 19.76 -0.67 -2.46
C ALA A 21 19.91 -1.74 -1.35
N ASP A 22 18.93 -1.88 -0.45
CA ASP A 22 18.95 -2.98 0.53
C ASP A 22 18.79 -4.33 -0.16
N LEU A 23 17.89 -4.47 -1.14
CA LEU A 23 17.70 -5.70 -1.91
C LEU A 23 18.98 -6.17 -2.61
N GLN A 24 19.79 -5.26 -3.15
CA GLN A 24 21.10 -5.60 -3.73
C GLN A 24 22.05 -6.21 -2.69
N THR A 25 21.94 -5.80 -1.43
CA THR A 25 22.72 -6.38 -0.32
C THR A 25 22.12 -7.70 0.17
N GLN A 26 20.79 -7.79 0.26
CA GLN A 26 20.09 -8.99 0.72
C GLN A 26 20.09 -10.13 -0.31
N ALA A 27 20.30 -9.78 -1.59
CA ALA A 27 20.38 -10.65 -2.75
C ALA A 27 19.30 -11.76 -2.75
N PRO A 28 18.00 -11.41 -2.70
CA PRO A 28 16.95 -12.42 -2.82
C PRO A 28 16.97 -13.06 -4.21
N ASP A 29 16.54 -14.31 -4.30
CA ASP A 29 16.44 -15.06 -5.55
C ASP A 29 15.32 -14.48 -6.46
N LEU A 30 14.24 -13.98 -5.85
CA LEU A 30 13.06 -13.44 -6.55
C LEU A 30 12.47 -12.25 -5.78
N VAL A 31 11.77 -11.36 -6.49
CA VAL A 31 11.06 -10.21 -5.93
C VAL A 31 9.64 -10.14 -6.51
N TYR A 32 8.64 -9.92 -5.67
CA TYR A 32 7.23 -9.77 -6.07
C TYR A 32 6.59 -8.54 -5.42
N LEU A 33 5.64 -7.91 -6.13
CA LEU A 33 4.92 -6.73 -5.66
C LEU A 33 3.44 -7.05 -5.39
N ALA A 34 2.96 -6.70 -4.20
CA ALA A 34 1.64 -7.02 -3.67
C ALA A 34 0.60 -5.89 -3.79
N GLY A 35 0.70 -5.03 -4.81
CA GLY A 35 -0.25 -3.94 -5.05
C GLY A 35 0.19 -2.57 -4.52
N ASP A 36 -0.56 -1.53 -4.89
CA ASP A 36 -0.39 -0.13 -4.50
C ASP A 36 1.01 0.41 -4.79
N GLN A 37 1.45 0.22 -6.03
CA GLN A 37 2.68 0.81 -6.56
C GLN A 37 2.55 2.33 -6.73
N ILE A 38 1.38 2.80 -7.14
CA ILE A 38 1.11 4.19 -7.51
C ILE A 38 0.24 4.92 -6.49
N ASN A 39 0.02 6.22 -6.75
CA ASN A 39 -0.78 7.18 -6.01
C ASN A 39 -0.16 7.65 -4.69
N ARG A 40 -0.67 8.77 -4.16
CA ARG A 40 -0.29 9.42 -2.89
C ARG A 40 1.08 10.10 -2.85
N CYS A 41 2.08 9.68 -3.62
CA CYS A 41 3.28 10.49 -3.89
C CYS A 41 3.43 10.78 -5.39
N PRO A 42 4.25 11.79 -5.78
CA PRO A 42 4.23 12.29 -7.15
C PRO A 42 4.94 11.40 -8.18
N TRP A 43 5.86 10.53 -7.79
CA TRP A 43 6.74 9.83 -8.74
C TRP A 43 6.14 8.54 -9.32
N ASN A 44 4.91 8.60 -9.80
CA ASN A 44 4.21 7.42 -10.28
C ASN A 44 4.88 6.79 -11.50
N ASN A 45 5.33 7.60 -12.46
CA ASN A 45 5.98 7.08 -13.66
C ASN A 45 7.36 6.51 -13.32
N GLU A 46 8.14 7.22 -12.51
CA GLU A 46 9.49 6.82 -12.14
C GLU A 46 9.51 5.55 -11.29
N VAL A 47 8.51 5.37 -10.41
CA VAL A 47 8.31 4.10 -9.70
C VAL A 47 8.01 2.97 -10.68
N MET A 48 7.11 3.19 -11.66
CA MET A 48 6.77 2.17 -12.66
C MET A 48 7.93 1.86 -13.60
N ASP A 49 8.72 2.86 -14.00
CA ASP A 49 9.95 2.70 -14.78
C ASP A 49 10.98 1.85 -14.02
N LEU A 50 11.16 2.11 -12.71
CA LEU A 50 12.06 1.32 -11.89
C LEU A 50 11.59 -0.14 -11.78
N ILE A 51 10.30 -0.36 -11.50
CA ILE A 51 9.73 -1.71 -11.41
C ILE A 51 9.91 -2.48 -12.73
N ASP A 52 9.69 -1.81 -13.87
CA ASP A 52 9.89 -2.39 -15.20
C ASP A 52 11.38 -2.69 -15.46
N ALA A 53 12.31 -1.80 -15.10
CA ALA A 53 13.74 -2.04 -15.28
C ALA A 53 14.23 -3.32 -14.56
N TRP A 54 13.61 -3.67 -13.42
CA TRP A 54 13.91 -4.90 -12.68
C TRP A 54 13.01 -6.10 -13.06
N GLN A 55 12.01 -5.89 -13.92
CA GLN A 55 11.08 -6.91 -14.40
C GLN A 55 10.37 -7.67 -13.25
N TRP A 56 10.05 -6.97 -12.16
CA TRP A 56 9.43 -7.59 -11.00
C TRP A 56 7.93 -7.86 -11.22
N PRO A 57 7.46 -9.11 -11.06
CA PRO A 57 6.05 -9.41 -11.23
C PRO A 57 5.20 -8.74 -10.14
N ALA A 58 4.17 -8.01 -10.58
CA ALA A 58 3.24 -7.30 -9.70
C ALA A 58 1.80 -7.82 -9.84
N ILE A 59 1.00 -7.53 -8.83
CA ILE A 59 -0.47 -7.54 -8.84
C ILE A 59 -0.99 -6.10 -8.64
N TYR A 60 -2.26 -5.84 -8.95
CA TYR A 60 -2.86 -4.56 -8.58
C TYR A 60 -3.22 -4.52 -7.10
N GLY A 61 -3.16 -3.34 -6.51
CA GLY A 61 -3.84 -2.99 -5.27
C GLY A 61 -5.11 -2.20 -5.53
N ASN A 62 -5.73 -1.68 -4.47
CA ASN A 62 -6.97 -0.93 -4.64
C ASN A 62 -6.73 0.40 -5.37
N HIS A 63 -5.53 1.00 -5.27
CA HIS A 63 -5.22 2.24 -5.97
C HIS A 63 -5.10 2.05 -7.48
N GLU A 64 -4.37 1.03 -7.95
CA GLU A 64 -4.35 0.66 -9.36
C GLU A 64 -5.74 0.32 -9.88
N TRP A 65 -6.52 -0.44 -9.10
CA TRP A 65 -7.88 -0.80 -9.48
C TRP A 65 -8.76 0.44 -9.67
N ILE A 66 -8.70 1.42 -8.77
CA ILE A 66 -9.48 2.66 -8.92
C ILE A 66 -9.02 3.43 -10.16
N VAL A 67 -7.71 3.65 -10.31
CA VAL A 67 -7.13 4.41 -11.42
C VAL A 67 -7.51 3.80 -12.77
N ALA A 68 -7.46 2.46 -12.90
CA ALA A 68 -7.87 1.75 -14.11
C ALA A 68 -9.35 1.96 -14.49
N HIS A 69 -10.20 2.28 -13.50
CA HIS A 69 -11.66 2.37 -13.67
C HIS A 69 -12.22 3.79 -13.55
N LEU A 70 -11.40 4.82 -13.30
CA LEU A 70 -11.85 6.21 -13.24
C LEU A 70 -12.56 6.62 -14.53
N GLY A 71 -13.69 7.31 -14.39
CA GLY A 71 -14.56 7.70 -15.50
C GLY A 71 -15.52 6.60 -15.98
N THR A 72 -15.55 5.45 -15.31
CA THR A 72 -16.52 4.37 -15.56
C THR A 72 -17.47 4.18 -14.37
N GLU A 73 -18.58 3.49 -14.60
CA GLU A 73 -19.56 3.13 -13.55
C GLU A 73 -19.05 2.08 -12.54
N LYS A 74 -17.89 1.47 -12.80
CA LYS A 74 -17.32 0.43 -11.93
C LYS A 74 -16.81 0.99 -10.60
N THR A 75 -16.47 2.27 -10.53
CA THR A 75 -15.89 2.88 -9.33
C THR A 75 -16.77 4.00 -8.77
N GLN A 76 -16.96 3.99 -7.44
CA GLN A 76 -17.61 5.10 -6.73
C GLN A 76 -16.67 6.29 -6.48
N PHE A 77 -15.36 6.13 -6.77
CA PHE A 77 -14.32 7.13 -6.51
C PHE A 77 -14.22 8.18 -7.65
N ALA A 78 -15.36 8.63 -8.19
CA ALA A 78 -15.40 9.47 -9.39
C ALA A 78 -15.25 10.98 -9.14
N GLY A 79 -15.56 11.47 -7.94
CA GLY A 79 -15.52 12.90 -7.62
C GLY A 79 -14.09 13.45 -7.57
N ARG A 80 -13.71 14.30 -8.54
CA ARG A 80 -12.37 14.91 -8.64
C ARG A 80 -11.98 15.69 -7.38
N ASP A 81 -12.90 16.48 -6.85
CA ASP A 81 -12.64 17.30 -5.65
C ASP A 81 -12.47 16.45 -4.38
N ARG A 82 -13.07 15.26 -4.35
CA ARG A 82 -13.01 14.34 -3.20
C ARG A 82 -11.84 13.37 -3.29
N PHE A 83 -11.42 13.03 -4.51
CA PHE A 83 -10.36 12.05 -4.80
C PHE A 83 -9.29 12.63 -5.73
N PRO A 84 -8.73 13.82 -5.42
CA PRO A 84 -7.87 14.54 -6.36
C PRO A 84 -6.58 13.79 -6.67
N SER A 85 -6.01 13.06 -5.71
CA SER A 85 -4.78 12.26 -5.92
C SER A 85 -4.97 11.15 -6.95
N LEU A 86 -6.10 10.43 -6.89
CA LEU A 86 -6.43 9.36 -7.84
C LEU A 86 -6.55 9.90 -9.27
N TRP A 87 -7.24 11.03 -9.44
CA TRP A 87 -7.36 11.69 -10.75
C TRP A 87 -6.01 12.25 -11.23
N TRP A 88 -5.25 12.89 -10.35
CA TRP A 88 -3.93 13.39 -10.69
C TRP A 88 -3.01 12.27 -11.16
N THR A 89 -2.96 11.14 -10.45
CA THR A 89 -2.19 9.97 -10.86
C THR A 89 -2.67 9.44 -12.21
N ARG A 90 -3.98 9.33 -12.43
CA ARG A 90 -4.55 8.86 -13.70
C ARG A 90 -4.20 9.75 -14.90
N GLU A 91 -4.07 11.04 -14.68
CA GLU A 91 -3.80 12.05 -15.71
C GLU A 91 -2.31 12.26 -15.99
N ASN A 92 -1.46 11.98 -14.99
CA ASN A 92 -0.01 12.16 -15.11
C ASN A 92 0.73 10.84 -15.41
N LEU A 93 0.07 9.69 -15.31
CA LEU A 93 0.65 8.43 -15.79
C LEU A 93 0.84 8.46 -17.31
N SER A 94 1.99 7.98 -17.77
CA SER A 94 2.23 7.76 -19.20
C SER A 94 1.21 6.75 -19.76
N PRO A 95 0.85 6.85 -21.06
CA PRO A 95 -0.05 5.88 -21.67
C PRO A 95 0.40 4.43 -21.51
N ASN A 96 1.71 4.17 -21.51
CA ASN A 96 2.27 2.84 -21.33
C ASN A 96 2.09 2.34 -19.89
N HIS A 97 2.41 3.13 -18.87
CA HIS A 97 2.24 2.69 -17.48
C HIS A 97 0.76 2.54 -17.12
N LEU A 98 -0.11 3.39 -17.66
CA LEU A 98 -1.54 3.21 -17.52
C LEU A 98 -2.00 1.87 -18.12
N ALA A 99 -1.51 1.52 -19.32
CA ALA A 99 -1.83 0.23 -19.92
C ALA A 99 -1.32 -0.94 -19.04
N THR A 100 -0.13 -0.81 -18.45
CA THR A 100 0.40 -1.77 -17.47
C THR A 100 -0.52 -1.90 -16.25
N VAL A 101 -0.90 -0.77 -15.63
CA VAL A 101 -1.81 -0.72 -14.47
C VAL A 101 -3.14 -1.43 -14.78
N CYS A 102 -3.72 -1.19 -15.96
CA CYS A 102 -4.95 -1.84 -16.41
C CYS A 102 -4.80 -3.34 -16.68
N ALA A 103 -3.57 -3.83 -16.91
CA ALA A 103 -3.28 -5.23 -17.24
C ALA A 103 -2.79 -6.06 -16.04
N LEU A 104 -2.54 -5.44 -14.88
CA LEU A 104 -2.08 -6.15 -13.70
C LEU A 104 -3.11 -7.21 -13.26
N PRO A 105 -2.67 -8.41 -12.86
CA PRO A 105 -3.57 -9.41 -12.31
C PRO A 105 -4.00 -9.05 -10.88
N ALA A 106 -5.16 -9.55 -10.45
CA ALA A 106 -5.68 -9.36 -9.10
C ALA A 106 -4.89 -10.09 -8.01
N GLU A 107 -4.34 -11.25 -8.38
CA GLU A 107 -3.65 -12.16 -7.48
C GLU A 107 -2.66 -13.02 -8.28
N ARG A 108 -1.69 -13.62 -7.58
CA ARG A 108 -0.76 -14.59 -8.14
C ARG A 108 -0.66 -15.80 -7.21
N ARG A 109 -0.47 -16.97 -7.81
CA ARG A 109 0.01 -18.17 -7.12
C ARG A 109 1.49 -18.32 -7.40
N LEU A 110 2.29 -18.48 -6.35
CA LEU A 110 3.74 -18.66 -6.44
C LEU A 110 4.05 -20.12 -6.11
N ASP A 111 4.27 -20.93 -7.14
CA ASP A 111 4.74 -22.31 -7.00
C ASP A 111 6.27 -22.30 -7.04
N LEU A 112 6.89 -22.41 -5.86
CA LEU A 112 8.35 -22.36 -5.66
C LEU A 112 8.84 -23.70 -5.12
N ASP A 113 10.00 -24.17 -5.57
CA ASP A 113 10.50 -25.53 -5.27
C ASP A 113 10.77 -25.79 -3.78
N ASP A 114 11.02 -24.72 -3.02
CA ASP A 114 11.56 -24.76 -1.66
C ASP A 114 10.48 -24.54 -0.56
N GLY A 115 9.20 -24.67 -0.87
CA GLY A 115 8.14 -24.47 0.13
C GLY A 115 6.73 -24.71 -0.38
N PRO A 116 5.72 -24.61 0.51
CA PRO A 116 4.33 -24.62 0.07
C PRO A 116 4.06 -23.45 -0.88
N ALA A 117 3.17 -23.65 -1.85
CA ALA A 117 2.72 -22.60 -2.76
C ALA A 117 2.16 -21.41 -1.96
N ILE A 118 2.44 -20.21 -2.44
CA ILE A 118 2.01 -18.97 -1.79
C ILE A 118 0.91 -18.31 -2.64
N ARG A 119 -0.17 -17.90 -2.00
CA ARG A 119 -1.12 -16.96 -2.58
C ARG A 119 -0.68 -15.53 -2.30
N LEU A 120 -0.49 -14.73 -3.34
CA LEU A 120 -0.20 -13.30 -3.26
C LEU A 120 -1.41 -12.50 -3.74
N LEU A 121 -1.97 -11.67 -2.86
CA LEU A 121 -3.10 -10.78 -3.16
C LEU A 121 -2.97 -9.49 -2.33
N HIS A 122 -3.67 -8.42 -2.71
CA HIS A 122 -3.51 -7.13 -2.03
C HIS A 122 -4.38 -7.03 -0.76
N GLY A 123 -5.69 -7.26 -0.86
CA GLY A 123 -6.65 -7.18 0.25
C GLY A 123 -7.12 -8.57 0.71
N VAL A 124 -8.37 -8.92 0.35
CA VAL A 124 -8.90 -10.29 0.42
C VAL A 124 -9.24 -10.79 -0.98
N ARG A 125 -9.58 -12.08 -1.13
CA ARG A 125 -9.96 -12.62 -2.44
C ARG A 125 -11.18 -11.89 -2.99
N GLY A 126 -11.04 -11.39 -4.23
CA GLY A 126 -12.12 -10.70 -4.92
C GLY A 126 -12.35 -9.25 -4.48
N ASP A 127 -11.70 -8.79 -3.40
CA ASP A 127 -11.87 -7.42 -2.92
C ASP A 127 -10.53 -6.83 -2.39
N PRO A 128 -9.85 -5.98 -3.18
CA PRO A 128 -8.60 -5.35 -2.75
C PRO A 128 -8.81 -4.24 -1.70
N PHE A 129 -10.05 -3.85 -1.37
CA PHE A 129 -10.35 -2.76 -0.43
C PHE A 129 -10.54 -3.24 1.01
N VAL A 130 -10.50 -4.55 1.25
CA VAL A 130 -10.66 -5.14 2.58
C VAL A 130 -9.31 -5.67 3.06
N GLY A 131 -8.85 -5.14 4.20
CA GLY A 131 -7.58 -5.54 4.82
C GLY A 131 -7.73 -6.60 5.90
N MET A 132 -6.75 -7.50 5.98
CA MET A 132 -6.58 -8.43 7.09
C MET A 132 -5.76 -7.76 8.21
N LEU A 133 -6.45 -7.10 9.15
CA LEU A 133 -5.79 -6.34 10.22
C LEU A 133 -5.09 -7.26 11.25
N PRO A 134 -3.96 -6.83 11.84
CA PRO A 134 -3.28 -7.58 12.91
C PRO A 134 -4.19 -7.91 14.11
N GLU A 135 -5.08 -6.99 14.47
CA GLU A 135 -5.98 -7.10 15.63
C GLU A 135 -7.25 -7.92 15.36
N ALA A 136 -7.54 -8.25 14.09
CA ALA A 136 -8.74 -8.99 13.75
C ALA A 136 -8.81 -10.34 14.48
N ALA A 137 -10.01 -10.73 14.90
CA ALA A 137 -10.22 -12.04 15.51
C ALA A 137 -9.88 -13.16 14.52
N ASP A 138 -9.33 -14.29 15.01
CA ASP A 138 -8.95 -15.43 14.16
C ASP A 138 -10.13 -15.93 13.30
N ALA A 139 -11.36 -15.91 13.83
CA ALA A 139 -12.55 -16.32 13.10
C ALA A 139 -12.82 -15.44 11.86
N VAL A 140 -12.57 -14.13 11.96
CA VAL A 140 -12.72 -13.19 10.84
C VAL A 140 -11.65 -13.46 9.78
N LEU A 141 -10.39 -13.59 10.21
CA LEU A 141 -9.29 -13.92 9.31
C LEU A 141 -9.50 -15.27 8.63
N ALA A 142 -9.93 -16.29 9.39
CA ALA A 142 -10.22 -17.61 8.86
C ALA A 142 -11.33 -17.57 7.79
N ALA A 143 -12.36 -16.74 7.96
CA ALA A 143 -13.41 -16.57 6.96
C ALA A 143 -12.87 -15.98 5.64
N TYR A 144 -11.93 -15.03 5.70
CA TYR A 144 -11.29 -14.50 4.48
C TYR A 144 -10.29 -15.47 3.85
N LEU A 145 -9.68 -16.35 4.64
CA LEU A 145 -8.69 -17.32 4.19
C LEU A 145 -9.31 -18.64 3.70
N GLU A 146 -10.54 -18.95 4.10
CA GLU A 146 -11.24 -20.19 3.75
C GLU A 146 -11.23 -20.52 2.24
N PRO A 147 -11.45 -19.53 1.33
CA PRO A 147 -11.43 -19.77 -0.10
C PRO A 147 -10.03 -20.03 -0.71
N MET A 148 -8.97 -20.06 0.11
CA MET A 148 -7.59 -20.28 -0.33
C MET A 148 -7.23 -21.76 -0.29
N GLU A 149 -6.78 -22.26 -1.44
CA GLU A 149 -6.17 -23.60 -1.53
C GLU A 149 -4.79 -23.61 -0.86
N GLU A 150 -4.04 -22.51 -0.99
CA GLU A 150 -2.70 -22.36 -0.43
C GLU A 150 -2.74 -22.20 1.10
N SER A 151 -1.78 -22.84 1.79
CA SER A 151 -1.59 -22.68 3.23
C SER A 151 -0.74 -21.47 3.61
N VAL A 152 -0.18 -20.75 2.63
CA VAL A 152 0.57 -19.52 2.85
C VAL A 152 -0.06 -18.42 2.02
N VAL A 153 -0.46 -17.33 2.68
CA VAL A 153 -1.16 -16.21 2.08
C VAL A 153 -0.42 -14.92 2.44
N ILE A 154 -0.12 -14.13 1.43
CA ILE A 154 0.39 -12.77 1.57
C ILE A 154 -0.75 -11.82 1.20
N SER A 155 -1.09 -10.94 2.14
CA SER A 155 -2.08 -9.87 2.02
C SER A 155 -1.44 -8.56 2.46
N ALA A 156 -1.50 -7.53 1.62
CA ALA A 156 -0.95 -6.19 1.85
C ALA A 156 -2.03 -5.24 2.40
N HIS A 157 -2.18 -4.03 1.83
CA HIS A 157 -3.27 -3.07 2.05
C HIS A 157 -3.32 -2.38 3.42
N THR A 158 -3.02 -3.08 4.50
CA THR A 158 -3.06 -2.52 5.86
C THR A 158 -1.80 -1.73 6.22
N HIS A 159 -0.74 -1.83 5.40
CA HIS A 159 0.57 -1.20 5.59
C HIS A 159 1.26 -1.57 6.92
N ARG A 160 0.82 -2.63 7.59
CA ARG A 160 1.31 -3.05 8.91
C ARG A 160 1.87 -4.47 8.80
N PRO A 161 3.19 -4.66 9.04
CA PRO A 161 3.80 -5.98 9.02
C PRO A 161 3.03 -6.98 9.89
N LEU A 162 2.78 -8.16 9.34
CA LEU A 162 2.03 -9.22 10.02
C LEU A 162 2.68 -10.56 9.71
N ALA A 163 2.85 -11.38 10.75
CA ALA A 163 3.15 -12.81 10.62
C ALA A 163 2.31 -13.56 11.64
N ARG A 164 1.23 -14.20 11.19
CA ARG A 164 0.27 -14.87 12.05
C ARG A 164 -0.10 -16.24 11.50
N ARG A 165 -0.27 -17.20 12.41
CA ARG A 165 -0.88 -18.48 12.08
C ARG A 165 -2.36 -18.45 12.45
N VAL A 166 -3.22 -18.67 11.46
CA VAL A 166 -4.68 -18.74 11.62
C VAL A 166 -5.09 -20.13 11.16
N GLY A 167 -5.45 -21.03 12.06
CA GLY A 167 -5.73 -22.42 11.71
C GLY A 167 -4.60 -23.07 10.89
N ARG A 168 -4.90 -23.45 9.64
CA ARG A 168 -3.93 -24.06 8.71
C ARG A 168 -3.05 -23.05 7.96
N TRP A 169 -3.39 -21.76 8.00
CA TRP A 169 -2.77 -20.73 7.17
C TRP A 169 -1.64 -20.00 7.90
N GLN A 170 -0.55 -19.73 7.19
CA GLN A 170 0.41 -18.69 7.52
C GLN A 170 0.01 -17.43 6.74
N LEU A 171 -0.41 -16.41 7.47
CA LEU A 171 -0.78 -15.10 6.93
C LEU A 171 0.39 -14.13 7.14
N PHE A 172 0.85 -13.53 6.04
CA PHE A 172 1.89 -12.53 6.04
C PHE A 172 1.42 -11.20 5.44
N ASN A 173 1.95 -10.10 5.96
CA ASN A 173 1.86 -8.77 5.36
C ASN A 173 3.26 -8.14 5.38
N PRO A 174 3.79 -7.66 4.25
CA PRO A 174 5.17 -7.15 4.18
C PRO A 174 5.36 -5.77 4.85
N GLY A 175 4.28 -5.12 5.28
CA GLY A 175 4.28 -3.69 5.59
C GLY A 175 4.14 -2.86 4.32
N SER A 176 4.56 -1.60 4.39
CA SER A 176 4.50 -0.67 3.26
C SER A 176 5.87 -0.08 2.96
N VAL A 177 6.26 -0.10 1.69
CA VAL A 177 7.50 0.53 1.22
C VAL A 177 7.41 2.04 1.38
N GLY A 178 6.29 2.65 0.98
CA GLY A 178 6.19 4.11 0.86
C GLY A 178 5.46 4.82 2.00
N MET A 179 4.56 4.15 2.71
CA MET A 179 3.64 4.78 3.67
C MET A 179 3.24 3.85 4.84
N PRO A 180 4.15 3.40 5.71
CA PRO A 180 3.78 2.55 6.85
C PRO A 180 2.72 3.16 7.77
N TYR A 181 1.94 2.31 8.47
CA TYR A 181 0.90 2.72 9.44
C TYR A 181 1.15 2.16 10.85
N ASN A 182 2.40 2.15 11.29
CA ASN A 182 2.79 1.60 12.60
C ASN A 182 3.69 2.53 13.43
N GLY A 183 3.76 3.81 13.07
CA GLY A 183 4.59 4.82 13.72
C GLY A 183 6.08 4.75 13.37
N ASP A 184 6.50 3.84 12.49
CA ASP A 184 7.87 3.77 11.97
C ASP A 184 7.89 4.27 10.51
N PRO A 185 8.46 5.46 10.23
CA PRO A 185 8.41 6.08 8.91
C PRO A 185 9.42 5.52 7.90
N ARG A 186 10.22 4.52 8.28
CA ARG A 186 11.17 3.85 7.37
C ARG A 186 10.41 2.95 6.40
N GLY A 187 10.90 2.82 5.17
CA GLY A 187 10.27 1.96 4.17
C GLY A 187 10.35 0.49 4.59
N GLN A 188 9.26 -0.25 4.43
CA GLN A 188 9.11 -1.61 4.97
C GLN A 188 8.87 -2.62 3.86
N TYR A 189 9.52 -3.76 3.98
CA TYR A 189 9.28 -4.92 3.12
C TYR A 189 9.61 -6.21 3.88
N MET A 190 9.31 -7.35 3.27
CA MET A 190 9.56 -8.66 3.87
C MET A 190 10.44 -9.51 2.97
N LEU A 191 11.41 -10.20 3.57
CA LEU A 191 12.03 -11.38 2.97
C LEU A 191 11.32 -12.62 3.51
N LEU A 192 11.03 -13.59 2.64
CA LEU A 192 10.63 -14.93 3.02
C LEU A 192 11.78 -15.88 2.73
N GLN A 193 12.32 -16.47 3.79
CA GLN A 193 13.38 -17.46 3.74
C GLN A 193 12.75 -18.85 3.83
N SER A 194 13.03 -19.72 2.87
CA SER A 194 12.64 -21.12 3.00
C SER A 194 13.43 -21.80 4.13
N SER A 195 12.73 -22.63 4.92
CA SER A 195 13.30 -23.55 5.90
C SER A 195 12.56 -24.89 5.90
N ALA A 196 13.06 -25.86 6.67
CA ALA A 196 12.38 -27.14 6.90
C ALA A 196 10.99 -27.01 7.56
N GLN A 197 10.68 -25.85 8.14
CA GLN A 197 9.39 -25.53 8.76
C GLN A 197 8.48 -24.67 7.85
N GLY A 198 8.85 -24.52 6.57
CA GLY A 198 8.17 -23.65 5.61
C GLY A 198 8.76 -22.25 5.57
N TRP A 199 8.00 -21.30 5.02
CA TRP A 199 8.46 -19.93 4.84
C TRP A 199 8.61 -19.18 6.17
N GLN A 200 9.78 -18.59 6.39
CA GLN A 200 10.09 -17.77 7.57
C GLN A 200 10.18 -16.29 7.17
N PRO A 201 9.34 -15.40 7.73
CA PRO A 201 9.38 -13.98 7.43
C PRO A 201 10.53 -13.29 8.16
N ILE A 202 11.21 -12.38 7.46
CA ILE A 202 12.18 -11.44 8.00
C ILE A 202 11.75 -10.06 7.55
N PHE A 203 11.19 -9.28 8.48
CA PHE A 203 10.76 -7.91 8.22
C PHE A 203 11.96 -6.98 8.19
N ARG A 204 11.97 -6.07 7.21
CA ARG A 204 13.03 -5.10 7.01
C ARG A 204 12.47 -3.70 7.04
N GLN A 205 13.24 -2.79 7.63
CA GLN A 205 12.96 -1.36 7.67
C GLN A 205 14.19 -0.64 7.13
N VAL A 206 14.00 0.15 6.08
CA VAL A 206 15.06 0.85 5.36
C VAL A 206 14.81 2.35 5.47
N ASP A 207 15.78 3.07 6.03
CA ASP A 207 15.69 4.53 6.10
C ASP A 207 15.92 5.15 4.72
N TYR A 208 15.29 6.29 4.47
CA TYR A 208 15.37 7.00 3.19
C TYR A 208 15.18 8.51 3.40
N ASP A 209 15.57 9.29 2.41
CA ASP A 209 15.45 10.75 2.45
C ASP A 209 13.98 11.19 2.25
N ARG A 210 13.25 11.29 3.35
CA ARG A 210 11.88 11.84 3.39
C ARG A 210 11.82 13.32 3.02
N GLY A 211 12.92 14.08 3.15
CA GLY A 211 13.00 15.49 2.77
C GLY A 211 12.76 15.69 1.27
N ARG A 212 13.21 14.74 0.44
CA ARG A 212 12.91 14.71 -1.00
C ARG A 212 11.41 14.67 -1.27
N VAL A 213 10.64 13.93 -0.47
CA VAL A 213 9.18 13.81 -0.64
C VAL A 213 8.49 15.14 -0.42
N ALA A 214 8.83 15.85 0.67
CA ALA A 214 8.28 17.16 0.96
C ALA A 214 8.60 18.20 -0.14
N VAL A 215 9.81 18.16 -0.69
CA VAL A 215 10.22 19.03 -1.81
C VAL A 215 9.41 18.71 -3.06
N ALA A 216 9.32 17.44 -3.45
CA ALA A 216 8.61 17.04 -4.66
C ALA A 216 7.11 17.29 -4.60
N TYR A 217 6.48 17.16 -3.43
CA TYR A 217 5.07 17.54 -3.26
C TYR A 217 4.82 18.99 -3.70
N ARG A 218 5.72 19.90 -3.33
CA ARG A 218 5.64 21.32 -3.72
C ARG A 218 5.99 21.54 -5.19
N GLU A 219 7.08 20.94 -5.66
CA GLU A 219 7.66 21.28 -6.97
C GLU A 219 6.99 20.58 -8.16
N SER A 220 6.39 19.40 -7.95
CA SER A 220 5.69 18.65 -9.02
C SER A 220 4.29 19.17 -9.35
N GLY A 221 3.76 20.11 -8.56
CA GLY A 221 2.36 20.51 -8.61
C GLY A 221 1.39 19.52 -7.94
N PHE A 222 1.88 18.40 -7.39
CA PHE A 222 1.06 17.41 -6.70
C PHE A 222 0.31 18.00 -5.49
N GLN A 223 0.99 18.81 -4.67
CA GLN A 223 0.36 19.46 -3.53
C GLN A 223 -0.74 20.43 -3.96
N ALA A 224 -0.52 21.19 -5.04
CA ALA A 224 -1.53 22.10 -5.57
C ALA A 224 -2.76 21.34 -6.10
N ALA A 225 -2.54 20.21 -6.79
CA ALA A 225 -3.62 19.38 -7.32
C ALA A 225 -4.40 18.65 -6.22
N CYS A 226 -3.72 18.10 -5.21
CA CYS A 226 -4.34 17.33 -4.13
C CYS A 226 -4.91 18.21 -3.02
N GLY A 227 -4.53 19.48 -2.96
CA GLY A 227 -4.98 20.43 -1.95
C GLY A 227 -4.70 19.94 -0.53
N PRO A 228 -5.65 20.11 0.41
CA PRO A 228 -5.47 19.73 1.82
C PRO A 228 -5.11 18.27 2.06
N MET A 229 -5.51 17.35 1.17
CA MET A 229 -5.17 15.93 1.31
C MET A 229 -3.65 15.68 1.20
N ALA A 230 -2.92 16.52 0.45
CA ALA A 230 -1.48 16.39 0.33
C ALA A 230 -0.77 16.52 1.69
N GLU A 231 -1.31 17.34 2.60
CA GLU A 231 -0.79 17.47 3.95
C GLU A 231 -0.87 16.14 4.71
N LEU A 232 -2.01 15.45 4.63
CA LEU A 232 -2.20 14.17 5.31
C LEU A 232 -1.30 13.07 4.73
N TYR A 233 -1.12 13.04 3.41
CA TYR A 233 -0.19 12.11 2.77
C TYR A 233 1.26 12.38 3.21
N LEU A 234 1.67 13.65 3.25
CA LEU A 234 3.02 14.01 3.68
C LEU A 234 3.24 13.67 5.16
N ARG A 235 2.28 13.96 6.05
CA ARG A 235 2.33 13.56 7.46
C ARG A 235 2.47 12.05 7.61
N THR A 236 1.74 11.26 6.82
CA THR A 236 1.90 9.80 6.80
C THR A 236 3.32 9.37 6.43
N VAL A 237 3.91 9.96 5.40
CA VAL A 237 5.31 9.69 5.01
C VAL A 237 6.29 10.07 6.12
N GLU A 238 6.08 11.20 6.77
CA GLU A 238 6.99 11.75 7.79
C GLU A 238 6.93 10.98 9.10
N THR A 239 5.75 10.51 9.51
CA THR A 239 5.53 9.92 10.83
C THR A 239 5.32 8.41 10.80
N GLY A 240 5.05 7.81 9.64
CA GLY A 240 4.65 6.39 9.56
C GLY A 240 3.28 6.13 10.19
N GLU A 241 2.43 7.16 10.27
CA GLU A 241 1.11 7.09 10.90
C GLU A 241 -0.01 7.24 9.85
N PRO A 242 -1.18 6.63 10.08
CA PRO A 242 -2.25 6.50 9.08
C PRO A 242 -3.12 7.75 8.86
N TRP A 243 -2.55 8.96 8.93
CA TRP A 243 -3.27 10.24 8.83
C TRP A 243 -4.34 10.29 7.73
N ALA A 244 -3.99 9.94 6.49
CA ALA A 244 -4.93 10.01 5.37
C ALA A 244 -6.04 8.95 5.43
N SER A 245 -5.71 7.74 5.90
CA SER A 245 -6.67 6.64 6.01
C SER A 245 -7.63 6.85 7.19
N ASP A 246 -7.12 7.35 8.32
CA ASP A 246 -7.93 7.69 9.50
C ASP A 246 -8.85 8.87 9.24
N PHE A 247 -8.34 9.91 8.56
CA PHE A 247 -9.16 11.01 8.07
C PHE A 247 -10.32 10.51 7.19
N ALA A 248 -10.04 9.62 6.23
CA ALA A 248 -11.08 9.08 5.35
C ALA A 248 -12.16 8.29 6.13
N TYR A 249 -11.80 7.64 7.24
CA TYR A 249 -12.75 7.00 8.15
C TYR A 249 -13.55 8.04 8.94
N TRP A 250 -12.87 9.00 9.58
CA TRP A 250 -13.47 10.10 10.34
C TRP A 250 -14.51 10.87 9.53
N MET A 251 -14.20 11.17 8.26
CA MET A 251 -15.06 11.90 7.32
C MET A 251 -16.41 11.22 7.06
N ARG A 252 -16.53 9.91 7.29
CA ARG A 252 -17.81 9.18 7.11
C ARG A 252 -18.88 9.67 8.08
N PHE A 253 -18.46 10.10 9.27
CA PHE A 253 -19.34 10.50 10.37
C PHE A 253 -19.54 12.03 10.49
N GLN A 254 -18.94 12.80 9.58
CA GLN A 254 -19.03 14.26 9.59
C GLN A 254 -20.28 14.79 8.87
N THR A 255 -20.62 16.05 9.15
CA THR A 255 -21.73 16.76 8.50
C THR A 255 -21.46 16.96 7.01
N ASP A 256 -22.54 17.14 6.23
CA ASP A 256 -22.40 17.41 4.80
C ASP A 256 -21.69 18.74 4.54
N GLU A 257 -21.88 19.76 5.39
CA GLU A 257 -21.14 21.02 5.30
C GLU A 257 -19.63 20.78 5.32
N LEU A 258 -19.15 19.98 6.28
CA LEU A 258 -17.71 19.70 6.42
C LEU A 258 -17.20 18.80 5.29
N LYS A 259 -18.03 17.87 4.79
CA LYS A 259 -17.68 17.02 3.63
C LYS A 259 -17.45 17.80 2.34
N HIS A 260 -18.02 18.99 2.20
CA HIS A 260 -17.86 19.85 1.03
C HIS A 260 -16.79 20.94 1.20
N ASP A 261 -16.09 20.99 2.34
CA ASP A 261 -14.95 21.88 2.58
C ASP A 261 -13.73 21.08 3.05
N PRO A 262 -12.94 20.51 2.13
CA PRO A 262 -11.77 19.70 2.46
C PRO A 262 -10.73 20.45 3.30
N GLY A 263 -10.62 21.78 3.15
CA GLY A 263 -9.67 22.60 3.90
C GLY A 263 -10.05 22.68 5.38
N ARG A 264 -11.31 23.03 5.66
CA ARG A 264 -11.83 23.03 7.04
C ARG A 264 -11.84 21.63 7.64
N ALA A 265 -12.16 20.60 6.84
CA ALA A 265 -12.17 19.21 7.29
C ALA A 265 -10.78 18.75 7.75
N VAL A 266 -9.75 18.94 6.92
CA VAL A 266 -8.37 18.56 7.28
C VAL A 266 -7.88 19.33 8.50
N ALA A 267 -8.12 20.64 8.56
CA ALA A 267 -7.73 21.46 9.72
C ALA A 267 -8.39 20.99 11.02
N ALA A 268 -9.70 20.73 10.99
CA ALA A 268 -10.45 20.23 12.16
C ALA A 268 -9.96 18.84 12.59
N TYR A 269 -9.69 17.96 11.63
CA TYR A 269 -9.17 16.63 11.89
C TYR A 269 -7.78 16.67 12.54
N VAL A 270 -6.84 17.42 11.97
CA VAL A 270 -5.47 17.54 12.48
C VAL A 270 -5.42 18.16 13.88
N GLN A 271 -6.39 19.00 14.24
CA GLN A 271 -6.48 19.58 15.59
C GLN A 271 -6.88 18.53 16.65
N GLN A 272 -7.65 17.51 16.25
CA GLN A 272 -8.24 16.55 17.18
C GLN A 272 -7.52 15.21 17.17
N HIS A 273 -6.96 14.80 16.02
CA HIS A 273 -6.42 13.47 15.81
C HIS A 273 -4.90 13.47 15.65
N GLY A 274 -4.30 12.34 15.99
CA GLY A 274 -2.86 12.13 15.96
C GLY A 274 -2.46 10.85 16.71
N PRO A 275 -1.15 10.59 16.88
CA PRO A 275 -0.66 9.41 17.58
C PRO A 275 -1.33 9.21 18.94
N GLY A 276 -2.00 8.07 19.11
CA GLY A 276 -2.74 7.72 20.33
C GLY A 276 -4.17 8.28 20.41
N ASN A 277 -4.65 9.03 19.40
CA ASN A 277 -6.00 9.58 19.34
C ASN A 277 -6.59 9.51 17.92
N TRP A 278 -6.72 8.30 17.39
CA TRP A 278 -7.26 8.04 16.04
C TRP A 278 -8.78 7.91 16.03
N ALA A 279 -9.39 8.19 14.87
CA ALA A 279 -10.84 8.06 14.69
C ALA A 279 -11.29 6.60 14.51
N PHE A 280 -10.49 5.76 13.86
CA PHE A 280 -10.72 4.31 13.96
C PHE A 280 -10.25 3.78 15.32
N GLN A 281 -11.01 2.82 15.86
CA GLN A 281 -10.53 2.02 16.98
C GLN A 281 -9.46 1.07 16.42
N LEU A 282 -8.20 1.24 16.83
CA LEU A 282 -7.12 0.30 16.53
C LEU A 282 -7.24 -1.01 17.35
N GLY A 283 -8.46 -1.50 17.61
CA GLY A 283 -8.74 -2.63 18.48
C GLY A 283 -9.99 -3.40 18.07
#